data_AF-A0A949ZZK2-F1
#
_entry.id   AF-A0A949ZZK2-F1
#
_cell.length_a   1.000
_cell.length_b   1.000
_cell.length_c   1.000
_cell.angle_alpha   90.00
_cell.angle_beta   90.00
_cell.angle_gamma   90.00
#
_symmetry.space_group_name_H-M   'P 1'
#
loop_
_entity.id
_entity.type
_entity.pdbx_description
1 polymer ?
#
loop_
_entity_poly.entity_id
_entity_poly.type
_entity_poly.pdbx_seq_one_letter_code
_entity_poly.pdbx_strand_id
1 'polypeptide(L)'
;MPRIPAPPLPKALQPKPKKPGESNGQVTTHPAPIEAGIGVVDWLDERTALSGGLRWLLFRKVPRGVNWAYTLGSATLFAFLNQAVTGVFLAMYYRPDASGGAYESIRNINDNVFLGQLVRGMHKWGASV
;
A
#
# COMPACT_ATOMS: atom_id res chain seq x y z
N MET A 1 41.51 52.57 5.37
CA MET A 1 42.41 51.53 5.91
C MET A 1 42.47 50.37 4.93
N PRO A 2 43.65 49.94 4.46
CA PRO A 2 43.78 48.74 3.62
C PRO A 2 43.35 47.50 4.43
N ARG A 3 42.41 46.70 3.93
CA ARG A 3 42.03 45.43 4.59
C ARG A 3 43.07 44.37 4.23
N ILE A 4 43.72 43.80 5.24
CA ILE A 4 44.60 42.65 5.08
C ILE A 4 43.73 41.45 4.69
N PRO A 5 44.08 40.67 3.65
CA PRO A 5 43.35 39.46 3.29
C PRO A 5 43.44 38.43 4.41
N ALA A 6 42.33 37.74 4.68
CA ALA A 6 42.24 36.73 5.73
C ALA A 6 43.23 35.58 5.47
N PRO A 7 43.81 34.98 6.53
CA PRO A 7 44.69 33.83 6.39
C PRO A 7 43.96 32.63 5.78
N PRO A 8 44.65 31.78 5.00
CA PRO A 8 44.05 30.61 4.40
C PRO A 8 43.53 29.65 5.48
N LEU A 9 42.34 29.09 5.24
CA LEU A 9 41.71 28.17 6.18
C LEU A 9 42.59 26.91 6.40
N PRO A 10 42.71 26.42 7.65
CA PRO A 10 43.36 25.15 7.96
C PRO A 10 42.78 24.01 7.10
N LYS A 11 43.60 23.04 6.69
CA LYS A 11 43.19 21.92 5.82
C LYS A 11 41.96 21.16 6.32
N ALA A 12 41.74 21.14 7.63
CA ALA A 12 40.58 20.49 8.27
C ALA A 12 39.25 21.24 8.08
N LEU A 13 39.28 22.55 7.77
CA LEU A 13 38.10 23.41 7.58
C LEU A 13 37.86 23.79 6.12
N GLN A 14 38.63 23.21 5.20
CA GLN A 14 38.42 23.42 3.77
C GLN A 14 37.21 22.58 3.33
N PRO A 15 36.25 23.18 2.58
CA PRO A 15 35.11 22.44 2.06
C PRO A 15 35.63 21.31 1.15
N LYS A 16 35.10 20.10 1.35
CA LYS A 16 35.51 18.92 0.59
C LYS A 16 35.23 19.18 -0.90
N PRO A 17 36.19 18.94 -1.81
CA PRO A 17 36.00 19.19 -3.23
C PRO A 17 34.83 18.36 -3.76
N LYS A 18 34.03 18.99 -4.62
CA LYS A 18 32.88 18.37 -5.28
C LYS A 18 33.36 17.14 -6.06
N LYS A 19 32.77 15.99 -5.80
CA LYS A 19 33.13 14.73 -6.48
C LYS A 19 32.72 14.84 -7.96
N PRO A 20 33.57 14.42 -8.92
CA PRO A 20 33.16 14.31 -10.31
C PRO A 20 31.97 13.35 -10.44
N GLY A 21 30.80 13.88 -10.82
CA GLY A 21 29.54 13.12 -10.93
C GLY A 21 28.28 13.85 -10.45
N GLU A 22 28.37 14.95 -9.70
CA GLU A 22 27.19 15.79 -9.39
C GLU A 22 26.85 16.70 -10.58
N SER A 23 26.12 16.15 -11.54
CA SER A 23 25.47 16.88 -12.62
C SER A 23 24.09 17.36 -12.17
N ASN A 24 23.93 18.69 -12.16
CA ASN A 24 22.65 19.31 -12.46
C ASN A 24 22.15 18.78 -13.82
N GLY A 25 20.93 18.24 -13.88
CA GLY A 25 20.14 18.17 -15.11
C GLY A 25 20.57 17.17 -16.20
N GLN A 26 20.96 15.94 -15.84
CA GLN A 26 21.17 14.88 -16.83
C GLN A 26 20.07 13.82 -16.71
N VAL A 27 19.19 13.78 -17.72
CA VAL A 27 18.25 12.67 -17.95
C VAL A 27 19.08 11.43 -18.23
N THR A 28 19.30 10.60 -17.21
CA THR A 28 19.92 9.29 -17.37
C THR A 28 18.89 8.35 -17.99
N THR A 29 19.07 8.02 -19.27
CA THR A 29 18.17 7.17 -20.06
C THR A 29 18.27 5.67 -19.74
N HIS A 30 18.89 5.29 -18.61
CA HIS A 30 18.95 3.89 -18.18
C HIS A 30 18.71 3.79 -16.67
N PRO A 31 17.46 3.55 -16.25
CA PRO A 31 17.18 3.43 -14.84
C PRO A 31 17.67 2.08 -14.33
N ALA A 32 18.48 2.10 -13.27
CA ALA A 32 18.66 0.93 -12.41
C ALA A 32 17.27 0.42 -11.98
N PRO A 33 17.05 -0.87 -11.71
CA PRO A 33 15.69 -1.40 -11.44
C PRO A 33 14.98 -0.71 -10.27
N ILE A 34 15.73 -0.17 -9.29
CA ILE A 34 15.21 0.65 -8.20
C ILE A 34 14.84 2.07 -8.65
N GLU A 35 15.64 2.69 -9.54
CA GLU A 35 15.34 4.01 -10.12
C GLU A 35 14.19 3.95 -11.13
N ALA A 36 14.01 2.81 -11.81
CA ALA A 36 12.91 2.59 -12.74
C ALA A 36 11.57 2.55 -12.01
N GLY A 37 11.55 1.92 -10.83
CA GLY A 37 10.40 1.90 -9.94
C GLY A 37 10.02 3.30 -9.45
N ILE A 38 11.02 4.15 -9.17
CA ILE A 38 10.80 5.55 -8.79
C ILE A 38 10.24 6.35 -9.98
N GLY A 39 10.79 6.17 -11.19
CA GLY A 39 10.34 6.87 -12.39
C GLY A 39 8.90 6.53 -12.83
N VAL A 40 8.48 5.26 -12.71
CA VAL A 40 7.10 4.86 -13.04
C VAL A 40 6.10 5.43 -12.02
N VAL A 41 6.46 5.43 -10.74
CA VAL A 41 5.62 6.01 -9.67
C VAL A 41 5.50 7.52 -9.86
N ASP A 42 6.60 8.22 -10.13
CA ASP A 42 6.60 9.67 -10.34
C ASP A 42 5.78 10.06 -11.59
N TRP A 43 5.91 9.31 -12.69
CA TRP A 43 5.10 9.51 -13.90
C TRP A 43 3.60 9.32 -13.67
N LEU A 44 3.22 8.32 -12.86
CA LEU A 44 1.83 8.07 -12.46
C LEU A 44 1.31 9.19 -11.54
N ASP A 45 2.12 9.62 -10.59
CA ASP A 45 1.75 10.64 -9.63
C ASP A 45 1.57 12.01 -10.31
N GLU A 46 2.40 12.33 -11.30
CA GLU A 46 2.22 13.54 -12.12
C GLU A 46 0.84 13.61 -12.79
N ARG A 47 0.29 12.46 -13.19
CA ARG A 47 -1.01 12.37 -13.89
C ARG A 47 -2.22 12.30 -12.96
N THR A 48 -2.04 11.69 -11.79
CA THR A 48 -3.15 11.33 -10.91
C THR A 48 -3.16 12.11 -9.61
N ALA A 49 -2.03 12.74 -9.25
CA ALA A 49 -1.76 13.36 -7.96
C ALA A 49 -2.14 12.46 -6.76
N LEU A 50 -2.08 11.14 -6.96
CA LEU A 50 -2.63 10.15 -6.01
C LEU A 50 -1.87 10.15 -4.70
N SER A 51 -0.55 10.37 -4.74
CA SER A 51 0.32 10.32 -3.57
C SER A 51 -0.05 11.43 -2.57
N GLY A 52 -0.43 12.61 -3.07
CA GLY A 52 -0.87 13.74 -2.25
C GLY A 52 -2.18 13.43 -1.52
N GLY A 53 -3.17 12.90 -2.24
CA GLY A 53 -4.44 12.49 -1.66
C GLY A 53 -4.29 11.37 -0.63
N LEU A 54 -3.47 10.37 -0.94
CA LEU A 54 -3.20 9.26 -0.04
C LEU A 54 -2.47 9.72 1.23
N ARG A 55 -1.47 10.59 1.11
CA ARG A 55 -0.77 11.19 2.27
C ARG A 55 -1.72 12.00 3.14
N TRP A 56 -2.59 12.80 2.53
CA TRP A 56 -3.59 13.56 3.28
C TRP A 56 -4.53 12.65 4.08
N LEU A 57 -4.97 11.54 3.48
CA LEU A 57 -5.85 10.57 4.12
C LEU A 57 -5.15 9.83 5.27
N LEU A 58 -3.95 9.30 5.02
CA LEU A 58 -3.20 8.48 5.99
C LEU A 58 -2.61 9.28 7.14
N PHE A 59 -2.16 10.53 6.89
CA PHE A 59 -1.48 11.36 7.89
C PHE A 59 -2.36 12.48 8.46
N ARG A 60 -3.68 12.33 8.35
CA ARG A 60 -4.62 13.21 9.05
C ARG A 60 -4.39 13.13 10.57
N LYS A 61 -4.31 14.29 11.22
CA LYS A 61 -4.24 14.36 12.69
C LYS A 61 -5.55 13.89 13.31
N VAL A 62 -5.45 12.93 14.23
CA VAL A 62 -6.59 12.43 15.01
C VAL A 62 -6.80 13.34 16.23
N PRO A 63 -8.04 13.80 16.53
CA PRO A 63 -8.33 14.59 17.71
C PRO A 63 -7.96 13.87 19.01
N ARG A 64 -7.60 14.63 20.06
CA ARG A 64 -7.38 14.06 21.39
C ARG A 64 -8.73 13.69 22.02
N GLY A 65 -8.77 12.60 22.81
CA GLY A 65 -9.98 12.17 23.52
C GLY A 65 -10.91 11.23 22.74
N VAL A 66 -10.44 10.64 21.62
CA VAL A 66 -11.18 9.55 20.95
C VAL A 66 -11.22 8.29 21.83
N ASN A 67 -12.33 7.57 21.76
CA ASN A 67 -12.53 6.32 22.49
C ASN A 67 -12.40 5.11 21.56
N TRP A 68 -12.65 3.91 22.08
CA TRP A 68 -12.43 2.69 21.31
C TRP A 68 -13.42 2.51 20.15
N ALA A 69 -14.59 3.14 20.19
CA ALA A 69 -15.57 3.05 19.11
C ALA A 69 -15.07 3.67 17.79
N TYR A 70 -14.04 4.51 17.83
CA TYR A 70 -13.43 5.10 16.62
C TYR A 70 -12.79 4.07 15.68
N THR A 71 -12.53 2.84 16.15
CA THR A 71 -11.98 1.76 15.30
C THR A 71 -13.02 0.82 14.74
N LEU A 72 -14.29 0.98 15.10
CA LEU A 72 -15.37 0.21 14.51
C LEU A 72 -15.40 0.42 12.98
N GLY A 73 -15.10 1.62 12.50
CA GLY A 73 -14.99 1.88 11.06
C GLY A 73 -13.92 1.02 10.36
N SER A 74 -12.71 0.93 10.93
CA SER A 74 -11.65 0.08 10.36
C SER A 74 -11.93 -1.41 10.55
N ALA A 75 -12.59 -1.79 11.65
CA ALA A 75 -13.04 -3.17 11.87
C ALA A 75 -14.08 -3.60 10.83
N THR A 76 -15.07 -2.75 10.54
CA THR A 76 -16.07 -3.02 9.50
C THR A 76 -15.44 -3.04 8.11
N LEU A 77 -14.49 -2.14 7.81
CA LEU A 77 -13.76 -2.19 6.54
C LEU A 77 -12.98 -3.50 6.40
N PHE A 78 -12.32 -3.96 7.47
CA PHE A 78 -11.63 -5.24 7.46
C PHE A 78 -12.60 -6.41 7.26
N ALA A 79 -13.75 -6.42 7.95
CA ALA A 79 -14.79 -7.44 7.78
C ALA A 79 -15.32 -7.43 6.32
N PHE A 80 -15.56 -6.26 5.74
CA PHE A 80 -15.97 -6.12 4.35
C PHE A 80 -14.93 -6.68 3.37
N LEU A 81 -13.65 -6.37 3.56
CA LEU A 81 -12.57 -6.92 2.73
C LEU A 81 -12.47 -8.44 2.87
N ASN A 82 -12.60 -8.97 4.09
CA ASN A 82 -12.70 -10.41 4.33
C ASN A 82 -13.89 -11.01 3.54
N GLN A 83 -15.08 -10.40 3.59
CA GLN A 83 -16.25 -10.87 2.86
C GLN A 83 -16.04 -10.82 1.34
N ALA A 84 -15.44 -9.75 0.82
CA ALA A 84 -15.19 -9.61 -0.61
C ALA A 84 -14.22 -10.69 -1.11
N VAL A 85 -13.08 -10.87 -0.45
CA VAL A 85 -12.06 -11.85 -0.85
C VAL A 85 -12.59 -13.27 -0.73
N THR A 86 -13.14 -13.64 0.43
CA THR A 86 -13.69 -15.00 0.64
C THR A 86 -14.91 -15.27 -0.24
N GLY A 87 -15.75 -14.25 -0.49
CA GLY A 87 -16.91 -14.35 -1.37
C GLY A 87 -16.53 -14.61 -2.82
N VAL A 88 -15.48 -13.95 -3.34
CA VAL A 88 -14.93 -14.24 -4.67
C VAL A 88 -14.48 -15.69 -4.79
N PHE A 89 -13.74 -16.20 -3.79
CA PHE A 89 -13.32 -17.60 -3.82
C PHE A 89 -14.50 -18.58 -3.74
N LEU A 90 -15.50 -18.31 -2.92
CA LEU A 90 -16.69 -19.16 -2.85
C LEU A 90 -17.49 -19.12 -4.16
N ALA A 91 -17.61 -17.95 -4.80
CA ALA A 91 -18.31 -17.79 -6.07
C ALA A 91 -17.68 -18.60 -7.20
N MET A 92 -16.37 -18.88 -7.16
CA MET A 92 -15.71 -19.74 -8.15
C MET A 92 -16.16 -21.20 -8.07
N TYR A 93 -16.66 -21.67 -6.92
CA TYR A 93 -17.06 -23.06 -6.70
C TYR A 93 -18.58 -23.23 -6.48
N TYR A 94 -19.29 -22.15 -6.16
CA TYR A 94 -20.73 -22.18 -5.90
C TYR A 94 -21.54 -22.32 -7.21
N ARG A 95 -22.55 -23.18 -7.20
CA ARG A 95 -23.49 -23.35 -8.33
C ARG A 95 -24.86 -22.79 -7.94
N PRO A 96 -25.33 -21.67 -8.52
CA PRO A 96 -26.63 -21.09 -8.20
C PRO A 96 -27.76 -21.85 -8.91
N ASP A 97 -28.06 -23.07 -8.46
CA ASP A 97 -29.10 -23.93 -9.01
C ASP A 97 -30.03 -24.49 -7.92
N ALA A 98 -31.33 -24.23 -8.07
CA ALA A 98 -32.37 -24.66 -7.14
C ALA A 98 -32.72 -26.15 -7.26
N SER A 99 -32.31 -26.85 -8.32
CA SER A 99 -32.60 -28.27 -8.53
C SER A 99 -31.71 -29.23 -7.73
N GLY A 100 -30.85 -28.69 -6.85
CA GLY A 100 -29.95 -29.43 -5.97
C GLY A 100 -28.48 -29.01 -6.12
N GLY A 101 -28.11 -28.33 -7.21
CA GLY A 101 -26.74 -27.89 -7.45
C GLY A 101 -26.18 -26.94 -6.39
N ALA A 102 -27.03 -26.10 -5.77
CA ALA A 102 -26.60 -25.20 -4.70
C ALA A 102 -26.08 -25.97 -3.48
N TYR A 103 -26.83 -26.96 -2.99
CA TYR A 103 -26.45 -27.73 -1.81
C TYR A 103 -25.19 -28.58 -2.09
N GLU A 104 -25.17 -29.29 -3.22
CA GLU A 104 -24.03 -30.12 -3.61
C GLU A 104 -22.74 -29.30 -3.79
N SER A 105 -22.84 -28.08 -4.35
CA SER A 105 -21.67 -27.21 -4.49
C SER A 105 -21.08 -26.77 -3.13
N ILE A 106 -21.93 -26.51 -2.14
CA ILE A 106 -21.48 -26.18 -0.78
C ILE A 106 -20.83 -27.38 -0.10
N ARG A 107 -21.39 -28.59 -0.29
CA ARG A 107 -20.80 -29.83 0.21
C ARG A 107 -19.41 -30.04 -0.38
N ASN A 108 -19.27 -29.86 -1.69
CA ASN A 108 -17.97 -29.94 -2.36
C ASN A 108 -16.95 -28.91 -1.81
N ILE A 109 -17.38 -27.67 -1.53
CA ILE A 109 -16.52 -26.66 -0.91
C ILE A 109 -16.02 -27.10 0.47
N ASN A 110 -16.87 -27.72 1.30
CA ASN A 110 -16.44 -28.16 2.62
C ASN A 110 -15.49 -29.37 2.56
N ASP A 111 -15.80 -30.35 1.71
CA ASP A 111 -15.20 -31.68 1.82
C ASP A 111 -14.00 -31.89 0.87
N ASN A 112 -14.00 -31.23 -0.30
CA ASN A 112 -13.07 -31.54 -1.39
C ASN A 112 -12.15 -30.37 -1.79
N VAL A 113 -12.59 -29.12 -1.59
CA VAL A 113 -11.78 -27.94 -1.93
C VAL A 113 -10.73 -27.69 -0.85
N PHE A 114 -9.47 -27.52 -1.26
CA PHE A 114 -8.38 -27.20 -0.32
C PHE A 114 -8.70 -25.92 0.47
N LEU A 115 -8.71 -26.01 1.80
CA LEU A 115 -9.11 -24.95 2.73
C LEU A 115 -10.55 -24.42 2.53
N GLY A 116 -11.40 -25.10 1.76
CA GLY A 116 -12.74 -24.60 1.44
C GLY A 116 -13.64 -24.46 2.68
N GLN A 117 -13.57 -25.39 3.63
CA GLN A 117 -14.24 -25.24 4.93
C GLN A 117 -13.78 -24.01 5.73
N LEU A 118 -12.48 -23.68 5.67
CA LEU A 118 -11.90 -22.53 6.37
C LEU A 118 -12.39 -21.24 5.72
N VAL A 119 -12.29 -21.12 4.40
CA VAL A 119 -12.76 -19.96 3.63
C VAL A 119 -14.26 -19.74 3.81
N ARG A 120 -15.06 -20.81 3.75
CA ARG A 120 -16.49 -20.75 4.02
C ARG A 120 -16.80 -20.35 5.46
N GLY A 121 -16.02 -20.85 6.43
CA GLY A 121 -16.10 -20.44 7.82
C GLY A 121 -15.83 -18.94 7.99
N MET A 122 -14.72 -18.44 7.43
CA MET A 122 -14.37 -17.02 7.47
C MET A 122 -15.45 -16.13 6.86
N HIS A 123 -16.07 -16.55 5.74
CA HIS A 123 -17.17 -15.80 5.12
C HIS A 123 -18.45 -15.82 5.96
N LYS A 124 -18.79 -16.96 6.58
CA LYS A 124 -19.99 -17.10 7.41
C LYS A 124 -19.88 -16.29 8.69
N TRP A 125 -18.78 -16.46 9.43
CA TRP A 125 -18.58 -15.78 10.71
C TRP A 125 -18.21 -14.31 10.52
N GLY A 126 -17.48 -13.97 9.46
CA GLY A 126 -17.16 -12.59 9.10
C GLY A 126 -18.39 -11.73 8.80
N ALA A 127 -19.50 -12.33 8.37
CA ALA A 127 -20.78 -11.61 8.20
C ALA A 127 -21.49 -11.28 9.53
N SER A 128 -21.08 -11.89 10.65
CA SER A 128 -21.68 -11.66 11.97
C SER A 128 -20.92 -10.62 12.81
N VAL A 129 -19.74 -10.21 12.35
CA VAL A 129 -18.87 -9.19 12.97
C VAL A 129 -19.30 -7.80 12.51
#